data_AF-A0A7C1MTP1-F1
#
_entry.id   AF-A0A7C1MTP1-F1
#
_cell.length_a   1.000
_cell.length_b   1.000
_cell.length_c   1.000
_cell.angle_alpha   90.00
_cell.angle_beta   90.00
_cell.angle_gamma   90.00
#
_symmetry.space_group_name_H-M   'P 1'
#
loop_
_entity.id
_entity.type
_entity.pdbx_description
1 polymer ?
#
loop_
_entity_poly.entity_id
_entity_poly.type
_entity_poly.pdbx_seq_one_letter_code
_entity_poly.pdbx_strand_id
1 'polypeptide(L)'
;MNTERFIGQERRQFVRLSYRKPLNYKVCKEDTIKKLMTGYTEDVSQSGLLCNIAESVPVDSVLWLLLDMGALTICSEVEKRSVILQHGILGRVVRTYHKKDGSFDVGVRFLTREEPDDKDMFQRVRIDNSMMQHNEDK
;
A
#
# COMPACT_ATOMS: atom_id res chain seq x y z
N MET A 1 -45.05 -6.06 -5.92
CA MET A 1 -43.75 -6.62 -6.35
C MET A 1 -43.81 -6.76 -7.86
N ASN A 2 -43.09 -5.90 -8.60
CA ASN A 2 -43.02 -5.99 -10.07
C ASN A 2 -41.91 -6.99 -10.43
N THR A 3 -42.29 -8.15 -10.98
CA THR A 3 -41.39 -9.17 -11.52
C THR A 3 -41.32 -9.03 -13.03
N GLU A 4 -40.77 -7.93 -13.53
CA GLU A 4 -40.35 -7.86 -14.93
C GLU A 4 -39.03 -8.63 -15.05
N ARG A 5 -39.08 -9.82 -15.68
CA ARG A 5 -37.88 -10.59 -16.01
C ARG A 5 -37.13 -9.83 -17.09
N PHE A 6 -35.93 -9.36 -16.79
CA PHE A 6 -35.02 -8.76 -17.76
C PHE A 6 -34.69 -9.78 -18.87
N ILE A 7 -35.04 -9.46 -20.12
CA ILE A 7 -34.83 -10.32 -21.31
C ILE A 7 -33.65 -9.76 -22.12
N GLY A 8 -32.50 -9.60 -21.48
CA GLY A 8 -31.27 -9.17 -22.14
C GLY A 8 -30.16 -10.22 -22.00
N GLN A 9 -29.25 -10.24 -22.96
CA GLN A 9 -28.06 -11.10 -22.88
C GLN A 9 -27.25 -10.75 -21.63
N GLU A 10 -26.78 -11.76 -20.90
CA GLU A 10 -25.88 -11.58 -19.77
C GLU A 10 -24.60 -10.87 -20.24
N ARG A 11 -24.29 -9.72 -19.62
CA ARG A 11 -23.13 -8.88 -19.95
C ARG A 11 -22.06 -8.92 -18.86
N ARG A 12 -22.33 -9.55 -17.72
CA ARG A 12 -21.39 -9.63 -16.61
C ARG A 12 -20.26 -10.57 -16.98
N GLN A 13 -19.03 -10.09 -16.78
CA GLN A 13 -17.83 -10.92 -16.91
C GLN A 13 -17.65 -11.88 -15.71
N PHE A 14 -18.32 -11.62 -14.58
CA PHE A 14 -18.16 -12.36 -13.34
C PHE A 14 -19.50 -12.59 -12.62
N VAL A 15 -19.60 -13.71 -11.91
CA VAL A 15 -20.76 -14.09 -11.09
C VAL A 15 -20.92 -13.12 -9.91
N ARG A 16 -22.17 -12.74 -9.60
CA ARG A 16 -22.50 -11.94 -8.41
C ARG A 16 -23.07 -12.84 -7.31
N LEU A 17 -22.58 -12.64 -6.10
CA LEU A 17 -23.14 -13.26 -4.90
C LEU A 17 -24.13 -12.30 -4.25
N SER A 18 -25.26 -12.82 -3.77
CA SER A 18 -26.20 -12.02 -2.98
C SER A 18 -25.56 -11.72 -1.62
N TYR A 19 -25.29 -10.45 -1.35
CA TYR A 19 -24.67 -9.99 -0.11
C TYR A 19 -25.33 -8.68 0.35
N ARG A 20 -25.76 -8.64 1.61
CA ARG A 20 -26.36 -7.44 2.23
C ARG A 20 -25.76 -7.23 3.60
N LYS A 21 -24.94 -6.18 3.72
CA LYS A 21 -24.45 -5.62 4.99
C LYS A 21 -24.34 -4.09 4.88
N PRO A 22 -24.41 -3.34 5.99
CA PRO A 22 -24.11 -1.91 5.99
C PRO A 22 -22.73 -1.64 5.37
N LEU A 23 -22.63 -0.59 4.55
CA LEU A 23 -21.41 -0.18 3.87
C LEU A 23 -21.04 1.23 4.32
N ASN A 24 -19.84 1.37 4.87
CA ASN A 24 -19.25 2.69 5.10
C ASN A 24 -18.60 3.16 3.80
N TYR A 25 -18.88 4.39 3.38
CA TYR A 25 -18.29 4.97 2.17
C TYR A 25 -17.88 6.43 2.42
N LYS A 26 -16.91 6.89 1.63
CA LYS A 26 -16.51 8.29 1.53
C LYS A 26 -16.53 8.69 0.05
N VAL A 27 -16.95 9.91 -0.23
CA VAL A 27 -16.85 10.48 -1.59
C VAL A 27 -15.50 11.18 -1.70
N CYS A 28 -14.65 10.70 -2.61
CA CYS A 28 -13.31 11.25 -2.82
C CYS A 28 -13.35 12.33 -3.91
N LYS A 29 -12.62 13.43 -3.68
CA LYS A 29 -12.34 14.43 -4.73
C LYS A 29 -11.36 13.84 -5.74
N GLU A 30 -11.41 14.32 -6.98
CA GLU A 30 -10.51 13.87 -8.05
C GLU A 30 -9.04 14.01 -7.66
N ASP A 31 -8.66 15.13 -7.04
CA ASP A 31 -7.28 15.35 -6.58
C ASP A 31 -6.84 14.36 -5.50
N THR A 32 -7.77 13.96 -4.61
CA THR A 32 -7.50 12.93 -3.61
C THR A 32 -7.24 11.58 -4.30
N ILE A 33 -8.01 11.24 -5.32
CA ILE A 33 -7.81 10.01 -6.10
C ILE A 33 -6.45 10.07 -6.80
N LYS A 34 -6.12 11.18 -7.47
CA LYS A 34 -4.82 11.36 -8.14
C LYS A 34 -3.66 11.16 -7.17
N LYS A 35 -3.71 11.77 -5.98
CA LYS A 35 -2.70 11.59 -4.93
C LYS A 35 -2.62 10.15 -4.39
N LEU A 36 -3.73 9.42 -4.33
CA LEU A 36 -3.68 8.01 -3.95
C LEU A 36 -3.04 7.14 -5.05
N MET A 37 -3.13 7.58 -6.30
CA MET A 37 -2.55 6.88 -7.45
C MET A 37 -1.10 7.27 -7.74
N THR A 38 -0.51 8.25 -7.04
CA THR A 38 0.90 8.65 -7.23
C THR A 38 1.92 7.67 -6.65
N GLY A 39 1.45 6.63 -5.95
CA GLY A 39 2.28 5.50 -5.59
C GLY A 39 1.46 4.21 -5.54
N TYR A 40 2.04 3.11 -5.99
CA TYR A 40 1.39 1.82 -5.99
C TYR A 40 2.42 0.70 -5.83
N THR A 41 1.98 -0.42 -5.27
CA THR A 41 2.79 -1.64 -5.19
C THR A 41 2.76 -2.33 -6.54
N GLU A 42 3.93 -2.65 -7.10
CA GLU A 42 4.06 -3.43 -8.34
C GLU A 42 4.09 -4.94 -8.03
N ASP A 43 4.88 -5.34 -7.04
CA ASP A 43 4.96 -6.71 -6.55
C ASP A 43 5.28 -6.78 -5.05
N VAL A 44 4.95 -7.91 -4.42
CA VAL A 44 5.20 -8.21 -3.00
C VAL A 44 5.76 -9.62 -2.87
N SER A 45 6.73 -9.77 -1.98
CA SER A 45 7.35 -11.03 -1.60
C SER A 45 7.44 -11.15 -0.08
N GLN A 46 7.95 -12.29 0.42
CA GLN A 46 8.16 -12.49 1.85
C GLN A 46 9.19 -11.52 2.46
N SER A 47 10.16 -11.05 1.69
CA SER A 47 11.30 -10.27 2.19
C SER A 47 11.24 -8.79 1.82
N GLY A 48 10.23 -8.36 1.06
CA GLY A 48 10.18 -7.02 0.53
C GLY A 48 9.16 -6.84 -0.58
N LEU A 49 9.16 -5.65 -1.17
CA LEU A 49 8.26 -5.27 -2.24
C LEU A 49 8.95 -4.37 -3.26
N LEU A 50 8.37 -4.30 -4.44
CA LEU A 50 8.62 -3.26 -5.43
C LEU A 50 7.42 -2.32 -5.44
N CYS A 51 7.68 -1.02 -5.36
CA CYS A 51 6.65 0.00 -5.47
C CYS A 51 7.09 1.11 -6.40
N ASN A 52 6.11 1.73 -7.04
CA ASN A 52 6.27 2.98 -7.74
C ASN A 52 5.99 4.14 -6.79
N ILE A 53 6.86 5.15 -6.76
CA ILE A 53 6.72 6.37 -5.94
C ILE A 53 7.02 7.58 -6.82
N ALA A 54 6.22 8.64 -6.72
CA ALA A 54 6.42 9.87 -7.48
C ALA A 54 7.70 10.65 -7.10
N GLU A 55 8.17 10.50 -5.86
CA GLU A 55 9.32 11.22 -5.32
C GLU A 55 10.55 10.32 -5.17
N SER A 56 11.73 10.93 -5.31
CA SER A 56 12.99 10.23 -5.11
C SER A 56 13.20 9.89 -3.63
N VAL A 57 13.36 8.60 -3.35
CA VAL A 57 13.75 8.11 -2.03
C VAL A 57 15.21 7.64 -2.08
N PRO A 58 16.09 8.18 -1.20
CA PRO A 58 17.47 7.74 -1.13
C PRO A 58 17.57 6.27 -0.72
N VAL A 59 18.54 5.57 -1.30
CA VAL A 59 18.95 4.24 -0.85
C VAL A 59 19.32 4.28 0.64
N ASP A 60 19.09 3.17 1.34
CA ASP A 60 19.24 2.99 2.78
C ASP A 60 18.26 3.77 3.67
N SER A 61 17.38 4.59 3.10
CA SER A 61 16.29 5.20 3.87
C SER A 61 15.33 4.14 4.38
N VAL A 62 14.78 4.35 5.58
CA VAL A 62 13.71 3.51 6.13
C VAL A 62 12.36 4.15 5.81
N LEU A 63 11.50 3.36 5.18
CA LEU A 63 10.13 3.70 4.85
C LEU A 63 9.17 2.96 5.78
N TRP A 64 8.11 3.67 6.17
CA TRP A 64 6.92 3.08 6.75
C TRP A 64 5.85 2.99 5.66
N LEU A 65 5.38 1.77 5.38
CA LEU A 65 4.46 1.50 4.28
C LEU A 65 3.16 0.89 4.82
N LEU A 66 2.04 1.53 4.52
CA LEU A 66 0.73 0.96 4.80
C LEU A 66 0.42 -0.11 3.74
N LEU A 67 0.34 -1.37 4.15
CA LEU A 67 -0.02 -2.49 3.28
C LEU A 67 -1.43 -2.97 3.59
N ASP A 68 -2.16 -3.38 2.55
CA ASP A 68 -3.43 -4.08 2.75
C ASP A 68 -3.15 -5.42 3.45
N MET A 69 -3.83 -5.64 4.58
CA MET A 69 -3.76 -6.87 5.35
C MET A 69 -4.12 -8.10 4.50
N GLY A 70 -4.95 -7.94 3.46
CA GLY A 70 -5.23 -9.01 2.50
C GLY A 70 -3.98 -9.48 1.74
N ALA A 71 -3.10 -8.55 1.36
CA ALA A 71 -1.82 -8.88 0.72
C ALA A 71 -0.83 -9.51 1.72
N LEU A 72 -0.81 -9.03 2.96
CA LEU A 72 0.01 -9.62 4.04
C LEU A 72 -0.44 -11.05 4.39
N THR A 73 -1.74 -11.35 4.30
CA THR A 73 -2.28 -12.69 4.59
C THR A 73 -1.76 -13.73 3.59
N ILE A 74 -1.55 -13.34 2.33
CA ILE A 74 -0.92 -14.19 1.30
C ILE A 74 0.53 -14.49 1.67
N CYS A 75 1.20 -13.55 2.33
CA CYS A 75 2.57 -13.68 2.80
C CYS A 75 2.64 -13.78 4.33
N SER A 76 1.95 -14.76 4.92
CA SER A 76 1.90 -14.97 6.40
C SER A 76 3.27 -14.97 7.11
N GLU A 77 4.35 -15.26 6.38
CA GLU A 77 5.71 -15.19 6.87
C GLU A 77 6.27 -13.75 7.02
N VAL A 78 5.75 -12.78 6.26
CA VAL A 78 6.07 -11.36 6.38
C VAL A 78 5.69 -10.88 7.77
N GLU A 79 4.48 -11.18 8.23
CA GLU A 79 4.01 -10.74 9.56
C GLU A 79 4.84 -11.31 10.71
N LYS A 80 5.34 -12.54 10.56
CA LYS A 80 6.10 -13.21 11.64
C LYS A 80 7.44 -12.55 11.93
N ARG A 81 8.15 -12.10 10.88
CA ARG A 81 9.53 -11.64 10.99
C ARG A 81 9.66 -10.12 10.92
N SER A 82 8.72 -9.46 10.25
CA SER A 82 8.83 -8.03 9.96
C SER A 82 8.48 -7.14 11.16
N VAL A 83 9.02 -5.93 11.15
CA VAL A 83 8.65 -4.89 12.11
C VAL A 83 7.38 -4.19 11.62
N ILE A 84 6.28 -4.37 12.36
CA ILE A 84 4.97 -3.75 12.09
C ILE A 84 4.72 -2.65 13.12
N LEU A 85 4.38 -1.46 12.65
CA LEU A 85 4.02 -0.30 13.45
C LEU A 85 2.70 0.28 12.94
N GLN A 86 1.68 0.40 13.80
CA GLN A 86 0.39 1.04 13.45
C GLN A 86 -0.24 0.57 12.13
N HIS A 87 -0.26 -0.75 11.87
CA HIS A 87 -0.75 -1.38 10.63
C HIS A 87 0.13 -1.17 9.37
N GLY A 88 1.26 -0.48 9.49
CA GLY A 88 2.26 -0.40 8.43
C GLY A 88 3.48 -1.28 8.72
N ILE A 89 4.20 -1.64 7.67
CA ILE A 89 5.45 -2.37 7.71
C ILE A 89 6.63 -1.42 7.56
N LEU A 90 7.73 -1.68 8.27
CA LEU A 90 8.98 -0.98 8.04
C LEU A 90 9.84 -1.71 7.00
N GLY A 91 10.44 -0.94 6.09
CA GLY A 91 11.37 -1.49 5.12
C GLY A 91 12.47 -0.50 4.74
N ARG A 92 13.64 -1.03 4.39
CA ARG A 92 14.79 -0.28 3.92
C ARG A 92 14.81 -0.24 2.40
N VAL A 93 15.03 0.95 1.83
CA VAL A 93 15.22 1.10 0.38
C VAL A 93 16.55 0.47 -0.01
N VAL A 94 16.50 -0.53 -0.89
CA VAL A 94 17.70 -1.23 -1.40
C VAL A 94 18.06 -0.83 -2.82
N ARG A 95 17.12 -0.25 -3.57
CA ARG A 95 17.33 0.23 -4.93
C ARG A 95 16.27 1.26 -5.31
N THR A 96 16.67 2.21 -6.15
CA THR A 96 15.79 3.23 -6.72
C THR A 96 16.13 3.39 -8.20
N TYR A 97 15.15 3.27 -9.08
CA TYR A 97 15.31 3.47 -10.53
C TYR A 97 14.38 4.56 -11.03
N HIS A 98 14.90 5.51 -11.80
CA HIS A 98 14.08 6.59 -12.38
C HIS A 98 13.41 6.10 -13.69
N LYS A 99 12.09 6.28 -13.78
CA LYS A 99 11.29 5.94 -14.96
C LYS A 99 11.24 7.09 -15.96
N LYS A 100 10.80 6.77 -17.18
CA LYS A 100 10.63 7.77 -18.25
C LYS A 100 9.51 8.78 -17.98
N ASP A 101 8.54 8.41 -17.14
CA ASP A 101 7.41 9.25 -16.76
C ASP A 101 7.70 10.20 -15.58
N GLY A 102 8.93 10.19 -15.06
CA GLY A 102 9.36 11.01 -13.93
C GLY A 102 9.13 10.38 -12.55
N SER A 103 8.51 9.20 -12.49
CA SER A 103 8.36 8.43 -11.25
C SER A 103 9.59 7.55 -10.96
N PHE A 104 9.57 6.86 -9.82
CA PHE A 104 10.66 5.99 -9.37
C PHE A 104 10.15 4.60 -9.02
N ASP A 105 10.85 3.58 -9.50
CA ASP A 105 10.69 2.20 -9.02
C ASP A 105 11.62 1.99 -7.83
N VAL A 106 11.03 1.75 -6.67
CA VAL A 106 11.70 1.66 -5.37
C VAL A 106 11.56 0.24 -4.85
N GLY A 107 12.69 -0.46 -4.76
CA GLY A 107 12.75 -1.76 -4.12
C GLY A 107 12.98 -1.60 -2.62
N VAL A 108 12.12 -2.22 -1.83
CA VAL A 108 12.12 -2.12 -0.37
C VAL A 108 12.30 -3.50 0.23
N ARG A 109 13.30 -3.68 1.10
CA ARG A 109 13.50 -4.89 1.91
C ARG A 109 12.85 -4.69 3.27
N PHE A 110 11.99 -5.59 3.71
CA PHE A 110 11.38 -5.49 5.04
C PHE A 110 12.42 -5.62 6.15
N LEU A 111 12.33 -4.75 7.15
CA LEU A 111 13.15 -4.85 8.35
C LEU A 111 12.61 -5.98 9.22
N THR A 112 13.51 -6.82 9.74
CA THR A 112 13.15 -7.91 10.63
C THR A 112 13.52 -7.60 12.08
N ARG A 113 12.84 -8.25 13.02
CA ARG A 113 13.13 -8.13 14.46
C ARG A 113 14.48 -8.71 14.88
N GLU A 114 15.09 -9.49 14.00
CA GLU A 114 16.38 -10.17 14.22
C GLU A 114 17.56 -9.32 13.74
N GLU A 115 17.30 -8.17 13.10
CA GLU A 115 18.40 -7.29 12.71
C GLU A 115 19.13 -6.77 13.95
N PRO A 116 20.47 -6.76 13.93
CA PRO A 116 21.25 -6.21 15.03
C PRO A 116 20.85 -4.75 15.25
N ASP A 117 20.99 -4.30 16.50
CA ASP A 117 20.69 -2.93 16.95
C ASP A 117 21.68 -1.96 16.30
N ASP A 118 21.49 -1.73 15.01
CA ASP A 118 22.34 -0.94 14.16
C ASP A 118 21.98 0.51 14.43
N LYS A 119 22.86 1.21 15.17
CA LYS A 119 22.67 2.62 15.57
C LYS A 119 22.47 3.54 14.36
N ASP A 120 22.79 3.10 13.15
CA ASP A 120 22.56 3.81 11.90
C ASP A 120 21.14 3.63 11.33
N MET A 121 20.40 2.60 11.74
CA MET A 121 19.08 2.26 11.19
C MET A 121 18.04 3.37 11.36
N PHE A 122 18.16 4.17 12.42
CA PHE A 122 17.21 5.22 12.76
C PHE A 122 17.58 6.61 12.24
N GLN A 123 18.73 6.78 11.57
CA GLN A 123 19.18 8.12 11.21
C GLN A 123 18.33 8.78 10.12
N ARG A 124 17.51 8.03 9.37
CA ARG A 124 16.71 8.56 8.24
C ARG A 124 15.38 7.82 8.06
N VAL A 125 14.51 7.86 9.06
CA VAL A 125 13.11 7.45 8.89
C VAL A 125 12.39 8.54 8.10
N ARG A 126 11.88 8.22 6.91
CA ARG A 126 10.96 9.11 6.19
C ARG A 126 9.53 8.66 6.47
N ILE A 127 8.80 9.50 7.19
CA ILE A 127 7.36 9.37 7.35
C ILE A 127 6.74 10.18 6.22
N ASP A 128 5.97 9.53 5.35
CA ASP A 128 5.11 10.28 4.44
C ASP A 128 3.99 10.94 5.26
N ASN A 129 4.08 12.26 5.42
CA ASN A 129 3.10 13.06 6.15
C ASN A 129 1.76 13.20 5.40
N SER A 130 1.67 12.72 4.15
CA SER A 130 0.44 12.80 3.34
C SER A 130 -0.76 12.06 3.95
N MET A 131 -0.50 11.09 4.84
CA MET A 131 -1.56 10.30 5.50
C MET A 131 -2.01 10.83 6.87
N MET A 132 -1.32 11.79 7.48
CA MET A 132 -1.65 12.26 8.84
C MET A 132 -2.55 13.51 8.90
N GLN A 133 -2.85 14.16 7.76
CA GLN A 133 -3.59 15.45 7.73
C GLN A 133 -5.12 15.35 7.59
N HIS A 134 -5.75 14.24 7.94
CA HIS A 134 -7.21 14.10 7.81
C HIS A 134 -8.01 13.97 9.11
N ASN A 135 -7.41 14.29 10.27
CA ASN A 135 -8.10 14.25 11.56
C ASN A 135 -8.14 15.58 12.33
N GLU A 136 -7.85 16.71 11.68
CA GLU A 136 -8.07 18.03 12.28
C GLU A 136 -8.70 18.96 11.25
N ASP A 137 -10.02 18.86 11.10
CA ASP A 137 -10.86 20.03 10.90
C ASP A 137 -12.30 19.66 11.28
N LYS A 138 -12.84 20.46 12.19
CA LYS A 138 -14.13 20.34 12.88
C LYS A 138 -15.34 20.51 11.96
#